data_AF-A0A428NCM6-F1
#
_entry.id   AF-A0A428NCM6-F1
#
_cell.length_a   1.000
_cell.length_b   1.000
_cell.length_c   1.000
_cell.angle_alpha   90.00
_cell.angle_beta   90.00
_cell.angle_gamma   90.00
#
_symmetry.space_group_name_H-M   'P 1'
#
loop_
_entity.id
_entity.type
_entity.pdbx_description
1 polymer ?
#
loop_
_entity_poly.entity_id
_entity_poly.type
_entity_poly.pdbx_seq_one_letter_code
_entity_poly.pdbx_strand_id
1 'polypeptide(L)'
;MVLIASLYTVALLSVAMASSHDDCSAFSIDGPNPATFSFYRFYDFRNASTSGRLPTGDPAAEDRKEPDTLAVSKLTNDSSWTDDWRVTIKYQGQASEKVLARHYVSDHVYMDKPDDEAQLSLYTDRLKNDTQQAGEVYFSQALVDSISLRVYARISGSPGAVAGFFTYFNDTQESDIEVMTRDEENRVHFSNQPTENTTTWTTIPGSTHNLTRSGSMHDWTVYRLDWLREQKKSAWYINGELKKESEMNVPVVPSTVYINMWSNGGSFSGEMEVGANATLEIQWIQMAFNASDVEAESVPQGKLICSIEDGTAEPSAAARFGSSPGLWAVVLLVVAAVWLQL
;
A
#
# COMPACT_ATOMS: atom_id res chain seq x y z
N MET A 1 27.65 28.74 -56.18
CA MET A 1 27.22 28.81 -54.77
C MET A 1 25.70 28.94 -54.74
N VAL A 2 24.98 27.82 -54.59
CA VAL A 2 23.58 27.82 -54.12
C VAL A 2 23.44 26.54 -53.29
N LEU A 3 23.40 26.68 -51.97
CA LEU A 3 23.05 25.61 -51.04
C LEU A 3 21.55 25.36 -51.17
N ILE A 4 21.13 24.13 -51.46
CA ILE A 4 19.75 23.68 -51.24
C ILE A 4 19.78 22.86 -49.94
N ALA A 5 19.36 23.49 -48.85
CA ALA A 5 19.20 22.84 -47.57
C ALA A 5 17.87 22.07 -47.55
N SER A 6 17.95 20.75 -47.35
CA SER A 6 16.81 19.89 -47.05
C SER A 6 16.21 20.27 -45.71
N LEU A 7 14.94 20.71 -45.69
CA LEU A 7 14.13 20.77 -44.48
C LEU A 7 13.21 19.55 -44.43
N TYR A 8 13.58 18.57 -43.60
CA TYR A 8 12.65 17.57 -43.09
C TYR A 8 11.90 18.18 -41.91
N THR A 9 10.66 18.60 -42.10
CA THR A 9 9.75 18.90 -40.99
C THR A 9 9.13 17.60 -40.50
N VAL A 10 9.68 17.04 -39.42
CA VAL A 10 8.99 16.03 -38.63
C VAL A 10 7.97 16.75 -37.75
N ALA A 11 6.70 16.69 -38.12
CA ALA A 11 5.61 17.12 -37.25
C ALA A 11 5.23 15.94 -36.34
N LEU A 12 5.87 15.85 -35.17
CA LEU A 12 5.38 15.07 -34.04
C LEU A 12 4.61 16.03 -33.13
N LEU A 13 3.29 16.03 -33.23
CA LEU A 13 2.39 16.63 -32.26
C LEU A 13 1.49 15.52 -31.69
N SER A 14 2.09 14.66 -30.88
CA SER A 14 1.34 13.92 -29.87
C SER A 14 1.32 14.79 -28.62
N VAL A 15 0.34 15.68 -28.53
CA VAL A 15 -0.04 16.26 -27.24
C VAL A 15 -0.74 15.15 -26.49
N ALA A 16 0.02 14.40 -25.68
CA ALA A 16 -0.57 13.72 -24.55
C ALA A 16 -1.05 14.85 -23.63
N MET A 17 -2.36 15.12 -23.64
CA MET A 17 -2.98 15.83 -22.53
C MET A 17 -2.63 15.01 -21.30
N ALA A 18 -1.79 15.54 -20.41
CA ALA A 18 -1.64 14.98 -19.08
C ALA A 18 -3.03 15.10 -18.44
N SER A 19 -3.80 14.01 -18.44
CA SER A 19 -5.08 13.98 -17.75
C SER A 19 -4.78 14.18 -16.27
N SER A 20 -5.59 15.01 -15.63
CA SER A 20 -5.52 15.13 -14.18
C SER A 20 -5.92 13.80 -13.55
N HIS A 21 -5.37 13.45 -12.38
CA HIS A 21 -5.77 12.24 -11.65
C HIS A 21 -7.29 12.26 -11.32
N ASP A 22 -7.91 13.44 -11.35
CA ASP A 22 -9.34 13.68 -11.13
C ASP A 22 -10.21 13.14 -12.28
N ASP A 23 -9.61 12.80 -13.43
CA ASP A 23 -10.31 12.22 -14.57
C ASP A 23 -10.41 10.68 -14.48
N CYS A 24 -9.65 10.05 -13.57
CA CYS A 24 -9.62 8.59 -13.42
C CYS A 24 -10.88 8.08 -12.71
N SER A 25 -11.53 7.06 -13.28
CA SER A 25 -12.72 6.40 -12.73
C SER A 25 -12.46 5.00 -12.17
N ALA A 26 -11.27 4.45 -12.45
CA ALA A 26 -10.81 3.17 -11.96
C ALA A 26 -9.29 3.08 -12.08
N PHE A 27 -8.68 2.16 -11.32
CA PHE A 27 -7.25 2.08 -11.14
C PHE A 27 -6.75 0.66 -11.39
N SER A 28 -5.81 0.49 -12.30
CA SER A 28 -5.24 -0.82 -12.64
C SER A 28 -3.85 -1.00 -12.05
N ILE A 29 -3.55 -2.24 -11.66
CA ILE A 29 -2.18 -2.69 -11.43
C ILE A 29 -1.74 -3.58 -12.58
N ASP A 30 -0.47 -3.46 -12.94
CA ASP A 30 0.16 -4.32 -13.93
C ASP A 30 0.88 -5.49 -13.26
N GLY A 31 1.44 -6.39 -14.07
CA GLY A 31 2.23 -7.54 -13.63
C GLY A 31 1.53 -8.89 -13.83
N PRO A 32 1.99 -9.96 -13.16
CA PRO A 32 1.47 -11.31 -13.37
C PRO A 32 0.03 -11.50 -12.88
N ASN A 33 -0.45 -10.61 -12.00
CA ASN A 33 -1.78 -10.62 -11.43
C ASN A 33 -2.48 -9.28 -11.67
N PRO A 34 -2.84 -8.96 -12.93
CA PRO A 34 -3.50 -7.69 -13.22
C PRO A 34 -4.85 -7.63 -12.52
N ALA A 35 -5.18 -6.47 -11.97
CA ALA A 35 -6.45 -6.21 -11.30
C ALA A 35 -6.88 -4.75 -11.53
N THR A 36 -8.16 -4.48 -11.30
CA THR A 36 -8.73 -3.13 -11.38
C THR A 36 -9.51 -2.83 -10.12
N PHE A 37 -9.37 -1.61 -9.64
CA PHE A 37 -9.90 -1.11 -8.38
C PHE A 37 -10.72 0.16 -8.60
N SER A 38 -11.66 0.41 -7.69
CA SER A 38 -12.57 1.55 -7.76
C SER A 38 -11.99 2.80 -7.11
N PHE A 39 -11.09 2.64 -6.14
CA PHE A 39 -10.53 3.73 -5.36
C PHE A 39 -9.01 3.78 -5.43
N TYR A 40 -8.46 4.99 -5.34
CA TYR A 40 -7.02 5.24 -5.25
C TYR A 40 -6.68 6.24 -4.14
N ARG A 41 -5.59 5.95 -3.42
CA ARG A 41 -5.01 6.83 -2.42
C ARG A 41 -3.51 6.91 -2.58
N PHE A 42 -2.98 8.12 -2.45
CA PHE A 42 -1.55 8.36 -2.29
C PHE A 42 -1.32 9.36 -1.18
N TYR A 43 -0.58 8.95 -0.15
CA TYR A 43 -0.20 9.77 0.99
C TYR A 43 1.31 9.93 0.98
N ASP A 44 1.79 11.15 0.71
CA ASP A 44 3.21 11.48 0.69
C ASP A 44 3.58 12.31 1.92
N PHE A 45 4.29 11.70 2.86
CA PHE A 45 4.60 12.32 4.14
C PHE A 45 5.77 13.31 4.06
N ARG A 46 6.55 13.31 2.97
CA ARG A 46 7.81 14.07 2.87
C ARG A 46 7.65 15.58 3.02
N ASN A 47 6.46 16.09 2.67
CA ASN A 47 6.11 17.51 2.81
C ASN A 47 5.07 17.79 3.91
N ALA A 48 4.66 16.77 4.66
CA ALA A 48 3.63 16.92 5.68
C ALA A 48 4.13 17.71 6.90
N SER A 49 3.21 18.40 7.57
CA SER A 49 3.50 19.09 8.83
C SER A 49 3.87 18.09 9.92
N THR A 50 4.95 18.36 10.66
CA THR A 50 5.30 17.63 11.88
C THR A 50 4.58 18.14 13.13
N SER A 51 3.85 19.25 13.00
CA SER A 51 3.07 19.83 14.09
C SER A 51 1.65 19.29 14.10
N GLY A 52 1.15 19.00 15.31
CA GLY A 52 -0.23 18.57 15.53
C GLY A 52 -0.31 17.20 16.20
N ARG A 53 -1.37 17.00 16.98
CA ARG A 53 -1.69 15.69 17.53
C ARG A 53 -2.44 14.88 16.48
N LEU A 54 -2.00 13.65 16.25
CA LEU A 54 -2.70 12.76 15.33
C LEU A 54 -4.04 12.30 15.92
N PRO A 55 -5.10 12.22 15.10
CA PRO A 55 -6.39 11.75 15.57
C PRO A 55 -6.33 10.26 15.95
N THR A 56 -6.99 9.93 17.04
CA THR A 56 -7.01 8.57 17.60
C THR A 56 -8.37 7.93 17.37
N GLY A 57 -8.42 6.60 17.37
CA GLY A 57 -9.67 5.85 17.32
C GLY A 57 -9.49 4.39 17.72
N ASP A 58 -10.60 3.67 17.82
CA ASP A 58 -10.62 2.22 17.97
C ASP A 58 -11.15 1.60 16.67
N PRO A 59 -10.34 0.82 15.95
CA PRO A 59 -10.77 0.19 14.70
C PRO A 59 -11.91 -0.82 14.90
N ALA A 60 -12.10 -1.33 16.12
CA ALA A 60 -13.15 -2.27 16.50
C ALA A 60 -14.36 -1.61 17.19
N ALA A 61 -14.45 -0.28 17.17
CA ALA A 61 -15.57 0.44 17.76
C ALA A 61 -16.90 0.05 17.07
N GLU A 62 -17.92 -0.29 17.87
CA GLU A 62 -19.25 -0.68 17.37
C GLU A 62 -19.96 0.42 16.59
N ASP A 63 -19.62 1.68 16.84
CA ASP A 63 -20.18 2.87 16.19
C ASP A 63 -19.36 3.34 14.97
N ARG A 64 -18.33 2.59 14.57
CA ARG A 64 -17.57 2.87 13.34
C ARG A 64 -18.51 2.77 12.14
N LYS A 65 -18.87 3.92 11.59
CA LYS A 65 -19.71 4.03 10.40
C LYS A 65 -18.88 4.43 9.19
N GLU A 66 -18.98 3.62 8.13
CA GLU A 66 -18.43 3.93 6.82
C GLU A 66 -19.24 5.04 6.13
N PRO A 67 -18.62 5.91 5.33
CA PRO A 67 -19.36 6.92 4.57
C PRO A 67 -20.17 6.24 3.47
N ASP A 68 -21.36 6.78 3.18
CA ASP A 68 -22.19 6.26 2.08
C ASP A 68 -21.47 6.44 0.72
N THR A 69 -20.68 7.49 0.58
CA THR A 69 -19.89 7.81 -0.62
C THR A 69 -18.46 8.18 -0.29
N LEU A 70 -17.53 7.83 -1.18
CA LEU A 70 -16.11 8.17 -1.05
C LEU A 70 -15.54 8.70 -2.37
N ALA A 71 -14.65 9.69 -2.28
CA ALA A 71 -13.91 10.21 -3.42
C ALA A 71 -13.10 9.09 -4.10
N VAL A 72 -13.22 9.02 -5.43
CA VAL A 72 -12.59 8.00 -6.30
C VAL A 72 -11.07 8.01 -6.13
N SER A 73 -10.45 9.20 -6.16
CA SER A 73 -9.03 9.39 -5.89
C SER A 73 -8.83 10.43 -4.81
N LYS A 74 -7.79 10.26 -3.98
CA LYS A 74 -7.26 11.31 -3.10
C LYS A 74 -5.75 11.18 -3.05
N LEU A 75 -5.07 12.27 -3.41
CA LEU A 75 -3.62 12.40 -3.33
C LEU A 75 -3.33 13.55 -2.38
N THR A 76 -2.52 13.30 -1.36
CA THR A 76 -2.16 14.32 -0.40
C THR A 76 -0.68 14.25 -0.04
N ASN A 77 -0.11 15.42 0.17
CA ASN A 77 1.24 15.60 0.69
C ASN A 77 1.28 16.51 1.93
N ASP A 78 0.10 16.73 2.55
CA ASP A 78 -0.10 17.58 3.71
C ASP A 78 -0.80 16.80 4.85
N SER A 79 -1.24 17.49 5.90
CA SER A 79 -1.88 16.87 7.07
C SER A 79 -3.25 16.21 6.80
N SER A 80 -3.85 16.39 5.63
CA SER A 80 -5.17 15.79 5.27
C SER A 80 -5.12 14.26 5.11
N TRP A 81 -3.95 13.64 5.18
CA TRP A 81 -3.85 12.18 5.35
C TRP A 81 -4.54 11.70 6.64
N THR A 82 -4.61 12.55 7.67
CA THR A 82 -5.27 12.26 8.95
C THR A 82 -6.80 12.24 8.89
N ASP A 83 -7.38 12.65 7.76
CA ASP A 83 -8.81 12.41 7.53
C ASP A 83 -9.06 10.91 7.34
N ASP A 84 -8.12 10.21 6.70
CA ASP A 84 -8.29 8.84 6.22
C ASP A 84 -7.67 7.79 7.16
N TRP A 85 -6.73 8.20 8.01
CA TRP A 85 -6.02 7.34 8.94
C TRP A 85 -6.19 7.79 10.39
N ARG A 86 -6.22 6.82 11.31
CA ARG A 86 -6.32 7.05 12.75
C ARG A 86 -5.27 6.25 13.48
N VAL A 87 -4.85 6.77 14.63
CA VAL A 87 -3.95 6.08 15.55
C VAL A 87 -4.75 5.18 16.48
N THR A 88 -4.39 3.89 16.57
CA THR A 88 -5.00 2.96 17.52
C THR A 88 -4.59 3.32 18.94
N ILE A 89 -5.56 3.37 19.86
CA ILE A 89 -5.30 3.35 21.31
C ILE A 89 -5.98 2.12 21.90
N LYS A 90 -5.20 1.18 22.41
CA LYS A 90 -5.74 -0.09 22.90
C LYS A 90 -4.81 -0.75 23.92
N TYR A 91 -5.40 -1.22 25.01
CA TYR A 91 -4.74 -2.11 25.95
C TYR A 91 -5.01 -3.55 25.53
N GLN A 92 -3.97 -4.33 25.25
CA GLN A 92 -4.13 -5.69 24.74
C GLN A 92 -3.31 -6.70 25.56
N GLY A 93 -4.00 -7.77 25.96
CA GLY A 93 -3.42 -8.92 26.64
C GLY A 93 -3.22 -8.72 28.13
N GLN A 94 -2.91 -9.82 28.80
CA GLN A 94 -2.43 -9.83 30.19
C GLN A 94 -1.00 -10.36 30.17
N ALA A 95 -0.10 -9.69 30.90
CA ALA A 95 1.27 -10.17 31.02
C ALA A 95 1.29 -11.59 31.61
N SER A 96 2.10 -12.45 31.02
CA SER A 96 2.37 -13.82 31.44
C SER A 96 3.88 -14.06 31.41
N GLU A 97 4.34 -15.21 31.90
CA GLU A 97 5.76 -15.59 31.79
C GLU A 97 6.28 -15.62 30.34
N LYS A 98 5.40 -15.69 29.34
CA LYS A 98 5.78 -15.87 27.93
C LYS A 98 5.47 -14.68 27.03
N VAL A 99 4.65 -13.74 27.49
CA VAL A 99 4.13 -12.63 26.68
C VAL A 99 3.88 -11.43 27.60
N LEU A 100 4.40 -10.27 27.23
CA LEU A 100 4.17 -8.98 27.89
C LEU A 100 2.80 -8.41 27.49
N ALA A 101 2.22 -7.57 28.36
CA ALA A 101 1.07 -6.77 27.98
C ALA A 101 1.49 -5.75 26.92
N ARG A 102 0.70 -5.62 25.85
CA ARG A 102 0.96 -4.71 24.73
C ARG A 102 -0.04 -3.56 24.74
N HIS A 103 0.46 -2.33 24.81
CA HIS A 103 -0.36 -1.13 24.83
C HIS A 103 -0.08 -0.27 23.60
N TYR A 104 -1.07 -0.11 22.74
CA TYR A 104 -1.02 0.87 21.66
C TYR A 104 -1.33 2.25 22.22
N VAL A 105 -0.42 3.20 21.99
CA VAL A 105 -0.50 4.55 22.55
C VAL A 105 -0.24 5.60 21.47
N SER A 106 -0.86 6.77 21.61
CA SER A 106 -0.76 7.83 20.59
C SER A 106 0.65 8.38 20.42
N ASP A 107 1.43 8.41 21.51
CA ASP A 107 2.75 9.02 21.51
C ASP A 107 3.79 8.19 20.74
N HIS A 108 3.44 6.94 20.39
CA HIS A 108 4.24 6.01 19.59
C HIS A 108 3.91 6.09 18.10
N VAL A 109 3.09 7.06 17.70
CA VAL A 109 2.85 7.43 16.30
C VAL A 109 3.02 8.93 16.14
N TYR A 110 3.99 9.36 15.34
CA TYR A 110 4.28 10.77 15.15
C TYR A 110 4.88 11.06 13.78
N MET A 111 4.74 12.30 13.35
CA MET A 111 5.45 12.82 12.18
C MET A 111 6.84 13.26 12.63
N ASP A 112 7.88 12.63 12.10
CA ASP A 112 9.27 13.00 12.33
C ASP A 112 9.83 13.74 11.11
N LYS A 113 10.89 14.52 11.30
CA LYS A 113 11.64 15.19 10.24
C LYS A 113 13.12 15.20 10.61
N PRO A 114 13.80 14.04 10.48
CA PRO A 114 15.21 13.93 10.85
C PRO A 114 16.12 14.72 9.90
N ASP A 115 15.73 14.85 8.63
CA ASP A 115 16.43 15.60 7.58
C ASP A 115 15.48 16.63 6.92
N ASP A 116 15.60 16.88 5.60
CA ASP A 116 14.76 17.82 4.86
C ASP A 116 13.36 17.28 4.51
N GLU A 117 13.16 15.96 4.63
CA GLU A 117 11.90 15.27 4.36
C GLU A 117 11.25 14.77 5.66
N ALA A 118 9.94 14.98 5.80
CA ALA A 118 9.16 14.41 6.89
C ALA A 118 8.80 12.93 6.63
N GLN A 119 8.53 12.18 7.71
CA GLN A 119 8.17 10.77 7.66
C GLN A 119 7.18 10.43 8.79
N LEU A 120 6.25 9.53 8.53
CA LEU A 120 5.42 8.94 9.58
C LEU A 120 6.23 7.87 10.31
N SER A 121 6.38 8.01 11.62
CA SER A 121 7.14 7.10 12.47
C SER A 121 6.22 6.36 13.43
N LEU A 122 6.33 5.03 13.44
CA LEU A 122 5.69 4.14 14.40
C LEU A 122 6.77 3.46 15.23
N TYR A 123 6.61 3.47 16.53
CA TYR A 123 7.67 3.09 17.46
C TYR A 123 7.17 2.06 18.48
N THR A 124 8.06 1.23 19.01
CA THR A 124 7.78 0.27 20.08
C THR A 124 8.92 0.25 21.09
N ASP A 125 8.60 0.16 22.38
CA ASP A 125 9.59 0.05 23.45
C ASP A 125 9.13 -0.76 24.64
N ARG A 126 10.13 -1.36 25.31
CA ARG A 126 9.93 -2.11 26.53
C ARG A 126 10.20 -1.23 27.74
N LEU A 127 9.18 -1.03 28.55
CA LEU A 127 9.28 -0.29 29.80
C LEU A 127 9.78 -1.19 30.94
N LYS A 128 10.31 -0.56 32.00
CA LYS A 128 10.83 -1.26 33.21
C LYS A 128 9.76 -1.99 34.01
N ASN A 129 8.48 -1.71 33.78
CA ASN A 129 7.34 -2.31 34.47
C ASN A 129 6.70 -3.46 33.67
N ASP A 130 7.47 -4.12 32.79
CA ASP A 130 7.02 -5.23 31.94
C ASP A 130 5.83 -4.90 31.03
N THR A 131 5.72 -3.61 30.65
CA THR A 131 4.79 -3.15 29.63
C THR A 131 5.54 -2.95 28.32
N GLN A 132 4.98 -3.48 27.22
CA GLN A 132 5.42 -3.13 25.88
C GLN A 132 4.46 -2.08 25.30
N GLN A 133 4.98 -0.92 24.92
CA GLN A 133 4.19 0.06 24.18
C GLN A 133 4.44 -0.08 22.68
N ALA A 134 3.45 0.24 21.86
CA ALA A 134 3.49 0.07 20.41
C ALA A 134 2.76 1.21 19.69
N GLY A 135 3.14 1.46 18.45
CA GLY A 135 2.46 2.37 17.52
C GLY A 135 1.70 1.59 16.47
N GLU A 136 0.48 2.02 16.16
CA GLU A 136 -0.35 1.46 15.09
C GLU A 136 -1.25 2.52 14.48
N VAL A 137 -1.35 2.50 13.15
CA VAL A 137 -2.33 3.27 12.40
C VAL A 137 -3.23 2.32 11.61
N TYR A 138 -4.46 2.74 11.42
CA TYR A 138 -5.42 2.02 10.60
C TYR A 138 -6.16 2.95 9.64
N PHE A 139 -6.50 2.43 8.47
CA PHE A 139 -7.32 3.14 7.49
C PHE A 139 -8.78 3.14 7.96
N SER A 140 -9.32 4.34 8.22
CA SER A 140 -10.62 4.49 8.88
C SER A 140 -11.79 4.67 7.93
N GLN A 141 -11.55 4.97 6.65
CA GLN A 141 -12.62 5.37 5.71
C GLN A 141 -13.46 4.19 5.23
N ALA A 142 -12.88 3.00 5.07
CA ALA A 142 -13.61 1.83 4.61
C ALA A 142 -12.92 0.53 5.02
N LEU A 143 -13.69 -0.55 5.05
CA LEU A 143 -13.24 -1.92 4.99
C LEU A 143 -12.94 -2.25 3.53
N VAL A 144 -11.71 -2.69 3.27
CA VAL A 144 -11.27 -3.02 1.91
C VAL A 144 -11.61 -4.47 1.58
N ASP A 145 -12.03 -4.69 0.35
CA ASP A 145 -12.36 -6.02 -0.17
C ASP A 145 -11.26 -6.66 -0.99
N SER A 146 -10.50 -5.82 -1.65
CA SER A 146 -9.32 -6.16 -2.41
C SER A 146 -8.45 -4.92 -2.42
N ILE A 147 -7.14 -5.11 -2.37
CA ILE A 147 -6.20 -3.99 -2.26
C ILE A 147 -4.87 -4.35 -2.89
N SER A 148 -4.27 -3.39 -3.58
CA SER A 148 -2.83 -3.28 -3.75
C SER A 148 -2.34 -2.21 -2.78
N LEU A 149 -1.78 -2.64 -1.64
CA LEU A 149 -1.19 -1.79 -0.62
C LEU A 149 0.30 -1.72 -0.89
N ARG A 150 0.85 -0.51 -1.02
CA ARG A 150 2.28 -0.28 -1.19
C ARG A 150 2.76 0.73 -0.15
N VAL A 151 3.78 0.38 0.60
CA VAL A 151 4.33 1.20 1.68
C VAL A 151 5.82 1.35 1.50
N TYR A 152 6.31 2.58 1.41
CA TYR A 152 7.74 2.87 1.32
C TYR A 152 8.28 3.20 2.70
N ALA A 153 9.03 2.24 3.23
CA ALA A 153 9.42 2.24 4.62
C ALA A 153 10.82 1.67 4.85
N ARG A 154 11.39 2.00 6.00
CA ARG A 154 12.56 1.34 6.58
C ARG A 154 12.32 1.06 8.06
N ILE A 155 13.10 0.13 8.60
CA ILE A 155 12.96 -0.37 9.97
C ILE A 155 14.32 -0.36 10.63
N SER A 156 14.39 0.13 11.86
CA SER A 156 15.63 0.20 12.64
C SER A 156 15.36 -0.09 14.12
N GLY A 157 16.44 -0.35 14.87
CA GLY A 157 16.40 -0.53 16.31
C GLY A 157 16.79 -1.92 16.80
N SER A 158 16.44 -2.22 18.04
CA SER A 158 16.88 -3.39 18.77
C SER A 158 16.07 -4.64 18.41
N PRO A 159 16.68 -5.85 18.49
CA PRO A 159 15.97 -7.10 18.36
C PRO A 159 14.76 -7.21 19.30
N GLY A 160 13.71 -7.88 18.84
CA GLY A 160 12.51 -8.15 19.63
C GLY A 160 11.24 -7.43 19.18
N ALA A 161 11.27 -6.72 18.03
CA ALA A 161 10.13 -6.02 17.43
C ALA A 161 9.77 -6.53 16.04
N VAL A 162 8.52 -6.27 15.64
CA VAL A 162 7.92 -6.60 14.36
C VAL A 162 7.30 -5.35 13.75
N ALA A 163 7.68 -5.04 12.51
CA ALA A 163 6.95 -4.11 11.65
C ALA A 163 5.92 -4.91 10.83
N GLY A 164 4.65 -4.53 10.91
CA GLY A 164 3.55 -5.19 10.22
C GLY A 164 2.85 -4.28 9.21
N PHE A 165 2.55 -4.82 8.03
CA PHE A 165 1.70 -4.20 7.00
C PHE A 165 0.66 -5.23 6.58
N PHE A 166 -0.61 -5.03 6.96
CA PHE A 166 -1.57 -6.12 6.91
C PHE A 166 -3.01 -5.67 6.72
N THR A 167 -3.85 -6.59 6.27
CA THR A 167 -5.31 -6.47 6.37
C THR A 167 -5.82 -7.38 7.46
N TYR A 168 -6.78 -6.92 8.27
CA TYR A 168 -7.33 -7.71 9.36
C TYR A 168 -8.82 -7.45 9.56
N PHE A 169 -9.57 -8.55 9.72
CA PHE A 169 -10.93 -8.55 10.27
C PHE A 169 -10.99 -9.40 11.54
N ASN A 170 -10.39 -10.60 11.52
CA ASN A 170 -10.20 -11.47 12.68
C ASN A 170 -9.05 -12.47 12.41
N ASP A 171 -8.77 -13.34 13.38
CA ASP A 171 -7.67 -14.33 13.35
C ASP A 171 -7.77 -15.41 12.24
N THR A 172 -8.79 -15.33 11.38
CA THR A 172 -8.95 -16.19 10.19
C THR A 172 -9.06 -15.41 8.89
N GLN A 173 -9.04 -14.08 8.97
CA GLN A 173 -9.28 -13.14 7.87
C GLN A 173 -8.20 -12.06 7.91
N GLU A 174 -6.96 -12.47 7.67
CA GLU A 174 -5.78 -11.61 7.75
C GLU A 174 -4.73 -12.00 6.70
N SER A 175 -4.05 -10.99 6.15
CA SER A 175 -2.92 -11.15 5.22
C SER A 175 -1.80 -10.19 5.59
N ASP A 176 -0.58 -10.72 5.69
CA ASP A 176 0.52 -10.08 6.41
C ASP A 176 1.76 -9.87 5.53
N ILE A 177 2.42 -8.74 5.72
CA ILE A 177 3.86 -8.58 5.54
C ILE A 177 4.46 -8.24 6.90
N GLU A 178 5.41 -9.03 7.36
CA GLU A 178 6.08 -8.82 8.65
C GLU A 178 7.59 -8.86 8.49
N VAL A 179 8.27 -7.89 9.11
CA VAL A 179 9.73 -7.82 9.18
C VAL A 179 10.14 -7.73 10.65
N MET A 180 10.98 -8.68 11.07
CA MET A 180 11.40 -8.80 12.46
C MET A 180 12.81 -8.24 12.65
N THR A 181 12.96 -7.39 13.65
CA THR A 181 14.26 -6.80 14.03
C THR A 181 15.25 -7.79 14.64
N ARG A 182 14.78 -8.98 15.04
CA ARG A 182 15.64 -10.07 15.55
C ARG A 182 16.22 -10.96 14.45
N ASP A 183 15.61 -10.93 13.27
CA ASP A 183 16.00 -11.80 12.16
C ASP A 183 17.22 -11.20 11.44
N GLU A 184 17.80 -11.96 10.50
CA GLU A 184 18.78 -11.38 9.57
C GLU A 184 18.14 -10.20 8.84
N GLU A 185 18.90 -9.13 8.60
CA GLU A 185 18.36 -7.84 8.14
C GLU A 185 17.62 -7.90 6.79
N ASN A 186 17.81 -8.96 6.01
CA ASN A 186 17.17 -9.17 4.72
C ASN A 186 15.98 -10.15 4.79
N ARG A 187 15.51 -10.52 5.98
CA ARG A 187 14.38 -11.43 6.16
C ARG A 187 13.05 -10.71 6.06
N VAL A 188 12.07 -11.44 5.53
CA VAL A 188 10.68 -10.99 5.43
C VAL A 188 9.76 -12.20 5.53
N HIS A 189 8.63 -11.99 6.20
CA HIS A 189 7.61 -13.00 6.44
C HIS A 189 6.31 -12.57 5.77
N PHE A 190 5.68 -13.53 5.10
CA PHE A 190 4.38 -13.36 4.49
C PHE A 190 3.44 -14.44 5.00
N SER A 191 2.20 -14.07 5.29
CA SER A 191 1.19 -15.05 5.70
C SER A 191 -0.22 -14.66 5.29
N ASN A 192 -1.06 -15.69 5.25
CA ASN A 192 -2.51 -15.53 5.37
C ASN A 192 -2.97 -16.36 6.57
N GLN A 193 -3.73 -15.76 7.48
CA GLN A 193 -4.22 -16.47 8.67
C GLN A 193 -5.45 -17.34 8.35
N PRO A 194 -5.65 -18.46 9.06
CA PRO A 194 -4.80 -18.98 10.13
C PRO A 194 -3.51 -19.62 9.60
N THR A 195 -2.40 -19.42 10.30
CA THR A 195 -1.13 -20.05 9.96
C THR A 195 -0.93 -21.41 10.64
N GLU A 196 -1.70 -21.72 11.67
CA GLU A 196 -1.58 -22.91 12.49
C GLU A 196 -2.91 -23.66 12.63
N ASN A 197 -2.84 -24.98 12.69
CA ASN A 197 -3.99 -25.82 13.00
C ASN A 197 -4.24 -25.86 14.52
N THR A 198 -5.40 -25.38 14.96
CA THR A 198 -5.76 -25.27 16.38
C THR A 198 -5.97 -26.60 17.11
N THR A 199 -6.00 -27.73 16.39
CA THR A 199 -6.11 -29.08 16.97
C THR A 199 -4.74 -29.75 17.09
N THR A 200 -3.90 -29.65 16.06
CA THR A 200 -2.58 -30.31 16.03
C THR A 200 -1.44 -29.40 16.46
N TRP A 201 -1.67 -28.09 16.57
CA TRP A 201 -0.64 -27.06 16.86
C TRP A 201 0.54 -27.14 15.88
N THR A 202 0.22 -27.39 14.61
CA THR A 202 1.20 -27.47 13.52
C THR A 202 0.89 -26.44 12.46
N THR A 203 1.94 -25.86 11.86
CA THR A 203 1.83 -24.96 10.72
C THR A 203 1.00 -25.57 9.60
N ILE A 204 0.05 -24.80 9.08
CA ILE A 204 -0.72 -25.17 7.89
C ILE A 204 0.20 -25.02 6.67
N PRO A 205 0.42 -26.07 5.86
CA PRO A 205 1.31 -25.97 4.71
C PRO A 205 0.85 -24.87 3.74
N GLY A 206 1.77 -23.95 3.42
CA GLY A 206 1.53 -22.86 2.47
C GLY A 206 0.82 -21.63 3.03
N SER A 207 0.48 -21.58 4.32
CA SER A 207 -0.10 -20.38 4.96
C SER A 207 0.94 -19.33 5.36
N THR A 208 2.21 -19.72 5.48
CA THR A 208 3.34 -18.84 5.84
C THR A 208 4.52 -19.04 4.89
N HIS A 209 5.25 -17.96 4.62
CA HIS A 209 6.38 -17.92 3.71
C HIS A 209 7.48 -17.01 4.27
N ASN A 210 8.59 -17.62 4.71
CA ASN A 210 9.70 -16.90 5.31
C ASN A 210 10.87 -16.80 4.32
N LEU A 211 11.01 -15.66 3.65
CA LEU A 211 11.89 -15.48 2.49
C LEU A 211 12.99 -14.45 2.78
N THR A 212 13.91 -14.31 1.83
CA THR A 212 14.90 -13.24 1.81
C THR A 212 14.53 -12.20 0.75
N ARG A 213 14.89 -10.94 1.02
CA ARG A 213 14.79 -9.83 0.07
C ARG A 213 16.16 -9.24 -0.24
N SER A 214 16.22 -8.38 -1.26
CA SER A 214 17.39 -7.56 -1.53
C SER A 214 17.48 -6.42 -0.50
N GLY A 215 18.71 -6.01 -0.19
CA GLY A 215 18.99 -4.95 0.77
C GLY A 215 18.80 -5.36 2.24
N SER A 216 19.00 -4.39 3.11
CA SER A 216 18.82 -4.47 4.57
C SER A 216 17.48 -3.87 4.99
N MET A 217 16.99 -4.17 6.20
CA MET A 217 15.76 -3.58 6.75
C MET A 217 15.89 -2.09 7.03
N HIS A 218 17.14 -1.63 7.16
CA HIS A 218 17.48 -0.22 7.30
C HIS A 218 17.37 0.55 5.98
N ASP A 219 17.32 -0.15 4.84
CA ASP A 219 17.17 0.46 3.52
C ASP A 219 15.71 0.79 3.24
N TRP A 220 15.47 1.98 2.71
CA TRP A 220 14.15 2.35 2.21
C TRP A 220 13.66 1.36 1.14
N THR A 221 12.54 0.71 1.43
CA THR A 221 12.04 -0.44 0.69
C THR A 221 10.54 -0.27 0.45
N VAL A 222 10.08 -0.59 -0.77
CA VAL A 222 8.64 -0.68 -1.07
C VAL A 222 8.15 -2.09 -0.73
N TYR A 223 7.33 -2.19 0.32
CA TYR A 223 6.59 -3.39 0.68
C TYR A 223 5.23 -3.35 -0.01
N ARG A 224 4.89 -4.37 -0.80
CA ARG A 224 3.59 -4.42 -1.50
C ARG A 224 2.85 -5.73 -1.24
N LEU A 225 1.60 -5.58 -0.82
CA LEU A 225 0.61 -6.64 -0.67
C LEU A 225 -0.50 -6.43 -1.69
N ASP A 226 -0.66 -7.38 -2.61
CA ASP A 226 -1.82 -7.48 -3.47
C ASP A 226 -2.74 -8.57 -2.92
N TRP A 227 -3.81 -8.19 -2.24
CA TRP A 227 -4.90 -9.08 -1.87
C TRP A 227 -6.03 -8.93 -2.89
N LEU A 228 -6.18 -9.97 -3.72
CA LEU A 228 -7.07 -10.00 -4.87
C LEU A 228 -8.17 -11.02 -4.61
N ARG A 229 -9.21 -10.62 -3.88
CA ARG A 229 -10.26 -11.54 -3.39
C ARG A 229 -11.00 -12.25 -4.53
N GLU A 230 -11.36 -11.52 -5.60
CA GLU A 230 -12.05 -12.11 -6.76
C GLU A 230 -11.20 -13.19 -7.44
N GLN A 231 -9.88 -13.04 -7.40
CA GLN A 231 -8.91 -14.00 -7.94
C GLN A 231 -8.52 -15.08 -6.93
N LYS A 232 -9.01 -14.99 -5.67
CA LYS A 232 -8.65 -15.86 -4.54
C LYS A 232 -7.14 -15.97 -4.34
N LYS A 233 -6.45 -14.83 -4.43
CA LYS A 233 -4.99 -14.77 -4.41
C LYS A 233 -4.48 -13.66 -3.51
N SER A 234 -3.43 -13.95 -2.75
CA SER A 234 -2.52 -12.95 -2.18
C SER A 234 -1.18 -13.02 -2.92
N ALA A 235 -0.61 -11.87 -3.25
CA ALA A 235 0.72 -11.76 -3.83
C ALA A 235 1.55 -10.69 -3.11
N TRP A 236 2.80 -11.01 -2.79
CA TRP A 236 3.69 -10.15 -2.03
C TRP A 236 4.92 -9.78 -2.84
N TYR A 237 5.27 -8.49 -2.79
CA TYR A 237 6.34 -7.90 -3.57
C TYR A 237 7.26 -7.08 -2.68
N ILE A 238 8.53 -7.04 -3.05
CA ILE A 238 9.54 -6.17 -2.44
C ILE A 238 10.24 -5.41 -3.56
N ASN A 239 10.22 -4.07 -3.50
CA ASN A 239 10.80 -3.21 -4.54
C ASN A 239 10.32 -3.58 -5.96
N GLY A 240 9.03 -3.87 -6.10
CA GLY A 240 8.40 -4.28 -7.36
C GLY A 240 8.67 -5.73 -7.80
N GLU A 241 9.57 -6.45 -7.13
CA GLU A 241 9.86 -7.86 -7.42
C GLU A 241 8.85 -8.77 -6.72
N LEU A 242 8.15 -9.61 -7.48
CA LEU A 242 7.26 -10.64 -6.94
C LEU A 242 8.07 -11.65 -6.11
N LYS A 243 7.80 -11.73 -4.81
CA LYS A 243 8.44 -12.69 -3.91
C LYS A 243 7.63 -13.97 -3.77
N LYS A 244 6.31 -13.83 -3.65
CA LYS A 244 5.44 -14.99 -3.41
C LYS A 244 4.00 -14.73 -3.83
N GLU A 245 3.35 -15.79 -4.27
CA GLU A 245 1.89 -15.88 -4.43
C GLU A 245 1.36 -17.02 -3.55
N SER A 246 0.15 -16.86 -3.04
CA SER A 246 -0.56 -17.91 -2.31
C SER A 246 -2.07 -17.84 -2.59
N GLU A 247 -2.66 -19.03 -2.73
CA GLU A 247 -4.10 -19.27 -2.73
C GLU A 247 -4.56 -19.85 -1.37
N MET A 248 -3.61 -20.11 -0.47
CA MET A 248 -3.89 -20.68 0.84
C MET A 248 -4.42 -19.61 1.79
N ASN A 249 -5.55 -19.92 2.43
CA ASN A 249 -6.20 -19.09 3.45
C ASN A 249 -6.40 -17.62 3.05
N VAL A 250 -6.50 -17.32 1.76
CA VAL A 250 -6.71 -15.95 1.27
C VAL A 250 -8.00 -15.41 1.90
N PRO A 251 -7.97 -14.24 2.56
CA PRO A 251 -9.15 -13.71 3.22
C PRO A 251 -10.30 -13.45 2.24
N VAL A 252 -11.53 -13.63 2.72
CA VAL A 252 -12.78 -13.52 1.96
C VAL A 252 -13.76 -12.52 2.54
N VAL A 253 -13.43 -11.90 3.68
CA VAL A 253 -14.26 -10.93 4.41
C VAL A 253 -13.63 -9.53 4.31
N PRO A 254 -14.41 -8.45 4.10
CA PRO A 254 -13.90 -7.07 4.12
C PRO A 254 -13.08 -6.80 5.38
N SER A 255 -11.91 -6.19 5.22
CA SER A 255 -10.94 -6.03 6.32
C SER A 255 -10.45 -4.60 6.44
N THR A 256 -10.04 -4.21 7.66
CA THR A 256 -9.35 -2.94 7.86
C THR A 256 -7.88 -3.09 7.47
N VAL A 257 -7.28 -2.03 6.93
CA VAL A 257 -5.84 -1.96 6.64
C VAL A 257 -5.11 -1.39 7.85
N TYR A 258 -4.03 -2.05 8.26
CA TYR A 258 -3.22 -1.68 9.40
C TYR A 258 -1.75 -1.59 9.05
N ILE A 259 -1.06 -0.69 9.74
CA ILE A 259 0.40 -0.63 9.78
C ILE A 259 0.81 -0.43 11.22
N ASN A 260 1.73 -1.25 11.73
CA ASN A 260 2.19 -1.15 13.11
C ASN A 260 3.67 -1.44 13.29
N MET A 261 4.18 -0.99 14.44
CA MET A 261 5.47 -1.39 14.98
C MET A 261 5.21 -1.90 16.39
N TRP A 262 5.40 -3.20 16.62
CA TRP A 262 4.96 -3.84 17.84
C TRP A 262 5.97 -4.85 18.38
N SER A 263 5.81 -5.19 19.65
CA SER A 263 6.43 -6.34 20.28
C SER A 263 5.48 -6.85 21.37
N ASN A 264 5.71 -8.07 21.85
CA ASN A 264 5.09 -8.56 23.08
C ASN A 264 5.97 -9.58 23.81
N GLY A 265 7.25 -9.72 23.45
CA GLY A 265 8.12 -10.73 24.03
C GLY A 265 7.83 -12.17 23.64
N GLY A 266 6.80 -12.42 22.82
CA GLY A 266 6.40 -13.76 22.40
C GLY A 266 7.44 -14.43 21.50
N SER A 267 7.26 -15.73 21.24
CA SER A 267 8.16 -16.51 20.37
C SER A 267 8.30 -15.94 18.96
N PHE A 268 7.29 -15.22 18.49
CA PHE A 268 7.24 -14.59 17.18
C PHE A 268 8.05 -13.28 17.14
N SER A 269 7.75 -12.29 17.98
CA SER A 269 8.51 -11.03 18.02
C SER A 269 9.93 -11.21 18.57
N GLY A 270 10.12 -12.20 19.44
CA GLY A 270 11.25 -12.27 20.35
C GLY A 270 11.08 -11.31 21.52
N GLU A 271 11.98 -11.45 22.50
CA GLU A 271 12.05 -10.58 23.68
C GLU A 271 12.93 -9.35 23.39
N MET A 272 12.34 -8.17 23.54
CA MET A 272 13.05 -6.90 23.50
C MET A 272 13.68 -6.63 24.86
N GLU A 273 14.92 -6.15 24.90
CA GLU A 273 15.58 -5.77 26.16
C GLU A 273 14.87 -4.60 26.86
N VAL A 274 14.90 -4.55 28.19
CA VAL A 274 14.27 -3.46 28.95
C VAL A 274 14.93 -2.13 28.62
N GLY A 275 14.14 -1.13 28.22
CA GLY A 275 14.60 0.18 27.77
C GLY A 275 15.09 0.22 26.33
N ALA A 276 15.08 -0.92 25.63
CA ALA A 276 15.34 -0.98 24.19
C ALA A 276 14.09 -0.60 23.40
N ASN A 277 14.30 -0.31 22.12
CA ASN A 277 13.25 0.14 21.23
C ASN A 277 13.54 -0.16 19.77
N ALA A 278 12.52 0.01 18.94
CA ALA A 278 12.63 -0.07 17.49
C ALA A 278 11.56 0.79 16.79
N THR A 279 11.86 1.21 15.57
CA THR A 279 11.07 2.18 14.80
C THR A 279 10.81 1.65 13.39
N LEU A 280 9.58 1.83 12.91
CA LEU A 280 9.16 1.75 11.52
C LEU A 280 8.96 3.18 11.01
N GLU A 281 9.63 3.53 9.92
CA GLU A 281 9.63 4.86 9.34
C GLU A 281 9.05 4.78 7.94
N ILE A 282 8.11 5.66 7.60
CA ILE A 282 7.31 5.59 6.37
C ILE A 282 7.33 6.94 5.67
N GLN A 283 7.75 6.96 4.41
CA GLN A 283 7.75 8.18 3.59
C GLN A 283 6.48 8.33 2.75
N TRP A 284 5.90 7.23 2.28
CA TRP A 284 4.62 7.28 1.58
C TRP A 284 3.85 5.96 1.66
N ILE A 285 2.54 6.07 1.48
CA ILE A 285 1.61 4.94 1.33
C ILE A 285 0.80 5.15 0.05
N GLN A 286 0.75 4.12 -0.80
CA GLN A 286 -0.07 4.07 -2.00
C GLN A 286 -1.06 2.91 -1.89
N MET A 287 -2.32 3.15 -2.22
CA MET A 287 -3.36 2.12 -2.20
C MET A 287 -4.22 2.23 -3.46
N ALA A 288 -4.47 1.09 -4.11
CA ALA A 288 -5.64 0.94 -4.96
C ALA A 288 -6.52 -0.16 -4.37
N PHE A 289 -7.80 0.11 -4.16
CA PHE A 289 -8.67 -0.82 -3.45
C PHE A 289 -10.13 -0.79 -3.93
N ASN A 290 -10.84 -1.86 -3.62
CA ASN A 290 -12.30 -1.91 -3.61
C ASN A 290 -12.76 -1.91 -2.15
N ALA A 291 -13.93 -1.34 -1.89
CA ALA A 291 -14.56 -1.33 -0.58
C ALA A 291 -15.98 -1.89 -0.69
N SER A 292 -16.42 -2.60 0.35
CA SER A 292 -17.83 -3.00 0.50
C SER A 292 -18.64 -1.81 0.96
N ASP A 293 -19.91 -1.73 0.57
CA ASP A 293 -20.91 -0.81 1.12
C ASP A 293 -20.56 0.71 1.03
N VAL A 294 -19.55 1.08 0.24
CA VAL A 294 -19.14 2.46 -0.03
C VAL A 294 -19.19 2.73 -1.53
N GLU A 295 -20.03 3.67 -1.94
CA GLU A 295 -20.16 4.05 -3.36
C GLU A 295 -19.08 5.04 -3.79
N ALA A 296 -18.57 4.85 -5.00
CA ALA A 296 -17.63 5.79 -5.58
C ALA A 296 -18.34 7.06 -6.06
N GLU A 297 -17.82 8.24 -5.71
CA GLU A 297 -18.34 9.50 -6.22
C GLU A 297 -18.28 9.56 -7.76
N SER A 298 -19.26 10.22 -8.38
CA SER A 298 -19.34 10.28 -9.84
C SER A 298 -18.21 11.11 -10.45
N VAL A 299 -17.43 10.52 -11.36
CA VAL A 299 -16.42 11.25 -12.14
C VAL A 299 -17.07 11.92 -13.36
N PRO A 300 -16.79 13.21 -13.65
CA PRO A 300 -17.44 13.97 -14.73
C PRO A 300 -17.24 13.42 -16.16
N GLN A 301 -16.18 12.63 -16.42
CA GLN A 301 -15.73 12.26 -17.78
C GLN A 301 -15.64 10.75 -18.02
N GLY A 302 -16.79 10.06 -18.13
CA GLY A 302 -16.82 8.68 -18.64
C GLY A 302 -15.89 7.69 -17.90
N LYS A 303 -15.64 6.51 -18.48
CA LYS A 303 -14.83 5.46 -17.84
C LYS A 303 -13.36 5.57 -18.28
N LEU A 304 -12.53 6.31 -17.54
CA LEU A 304 -11.07 6.31 -17.68
C LEU A 304 -10.43 5.36 -16.66
N ILE A 305 -9.54 4.47 -17.12
CA ILE A 305 -8.77 3.55 -16.28
C ILE A 305 -7.31 4.00 -16.25
N CYS A 306 -6.79 4.24 -15.04
CA CYS A 306 -5.43 4.72 -14.81
C CYS A 306 -4.55 3.63 -14.18
N SER A 307 -3.36 3.39 -14.73
CA SER A 307 -2.35 2.52 -14.11
C SER A 307 -1.68 3.25 -12.95
N ILE A 308 -1.47 2.56 -11.83
CA ILE A 308 -0.95 3.15 -10.59
C ILE A 308 0.53 2.84 -10.33
N GLU A 309 1.31 2.59 -11.37
CA GLU A 309 2.73 2.32 -11.20
C GLU A 309 3.51 3.58 -10.76
N ASP A 310 4.53 3.39 -9.93
CA ASP A 310 5.47 4.42 -9.46
C ASP A 310 4.87 5.62 -8.69
N GLY A 311 3.83 5.41 -7.88
CA GLY A 311 3.25 6.49 -7.04
C GLY A 311 2.37 7.48 -7.81
N THR A 312 2.23 7.31 -9.12
CA THR A 312 1.39 8.10 -10.01
C THR A 312 0.20 7.28 -10.50
N ALA A 313 -0.94 7.91 -10.79
CA ALA A 313 -2.04 7.30 -11.52
C ALA A 313 -2.14 7.94 -12.92
N GLU A 314 -1.69 7.21 -13.95
CA GLU A 314 -1.65 7.69 -15.33
C GLU A 314 -2.60 6.90 -16.23
N PRO A 315 -3.23 7.49 -17.27
CA PRO A 315 -4.06 6.75 -18.22
C PRO A 315 -3.38 5.50 -18.74
N SER A 316 -4.02 4.35 -18.57
CA SER A 316 -3.50 3.10 -19.12
C SER A 316 -3.44 3.21 -20.65
N ALA A 317 -2.34 2.71 -21.26
CA ALA A 317 -2.17 2.74 -22.72
C ALA A 317 -3.30 2.00 -23.48
N ALA A 318 -4.06 1.14 -22.79
CA ALA A 318 -5.23 0.43 -23.31
C ALA A 318 -6.54 1.25 -23.32
N ALA A 319 -6.59 2.43 -22.67
CA ALA A 319 -7.82 3.20 -22.47
C ALA A 319 -8.27 4.06 -23.67
N ARG A 320 -7.59 4.03 -24.82
CA ARG A 320 -8.08 4.69 -26.05
C ARG A 320 -9.03 3.79 -26.85
N PHE A 321 -10.14 3.37 -26.25
CA PHE A 321 -11.27 2.80 -26.99
C PHE A 321 -12.57 3.48 -26.57
N GLY A 322 -12.82 4.64 -27.16
CA GLY A 322 -13.98 5.46 -26.81
C GLY A 322 -14.19 6.68 -27.69
N SER A 323 -13.93 6.61 -29.00
CA SER A 323 -14.50 7.57 -29.95
C SER A 323 -14.86 6.84 -31.24
N SER A 324 -16.15 6.82 -31.54
CA SER A 324 -16.76 6.28 -32.76
C SER A 324 -15.94 6.60 -34.02
N PRO A 325 -15.72 5.67 -34.96
CA PRO A 325 -15.13 5.99 -36.26
C PRO A 325 -16.20 6.61 -37.16
N GLY A 326 -16.65 7.80 -36.80
CA GLY A 326 -17.47 8.66 -37.64
C GLY A 326 -16.61 9.76 -38.22
N LEU A 327 -16.50 9.79 -39.56
CA LEU A 327 -15.96 10.89 -40.38
C LEU A 327 -14.43 11.07 -40.43
N TRP A 328 -13.70 10.06 -40.91
CA TRP A 328 -12.48 10.31 -41.71
C TRP A 328 -12.39 9.34 -42.89
N ALA A 329 -13.41 9.38 -43.74
CA ALA A 329 -13.24 9.00 -45.13
C ALA A 329 -13.00 10.29 -45.93
N VAL A 330 -12.12 10.20 -46.94
CA VAL A 330 -11.81 11.22 -47.96
C VAL A 330 -10.70 12.20 -47.55
N VAL A 331 -9.45 11.90 -47.91
CA VAL A 331 -8.70 12.46 -49.07
C VAL A 331 -7.30 11.81 -49.07
N LEU A 332 -7.09 10.77 -49.87
CA LEU A 332 -5.76 10.39 -50.39
C LEU A 332 -5.95 9.80 -51.79
N LEU A 333 -6.14 10.70 -52.75
CA LEU A 333 -5.89 10.50 -54.17
C LEU A 333 -5.00 11.66 -54.62
N VAL A 334 -4.13 11.40 -55.61
CA VAL A 334 -3.13 12.30 -56.25
C VAL A 334 -1.72 12.15 -55.63
N VAL A 335 -0.65 11.64 -56.26
CA VAL A 335 -0.31 11.08 -57.59
C VAL A 335 0.84 10.08 -57.36
N ALA A 336 0.72 8.83 -57.82
CA ALA A 336 1.87 7.96 -58.05
C ALA A 336 1.75 7.39 -59.46
N ALA A 337 2.13 8.19 -60.46
CA ALA A 337 2.32 7.74 -61.82
C ALA A 337 3.37 8.64 -62.49
N VAL A 338 4.24 8.01 -63.28
CA VAL A 338 5.34 8.58 -64.07
C VAL A 338 6.54 8.94 -63.18
N TRP A 339 7.65 8.19 -63.20
CA TRP A 339 8.55 8.06 -64.35
C TRP A 339 9.24 6.69 -64.42
N LEU A 340 8.97 5.98 -65.51
CA LEU A 340 9.87 5.01 -66.13
C LEU A 340 10.02 5.48 -67.58
N GLN A 341 11.27 5.55 -68.06
CA GLN A 341 11.72 5.86 -69.43
C GLN A 341 11.88 7.34 -69.82
N LEU A 342 13.10 7.88 -69.63
CA LEU A 342 14.07 8.17 -70.71
C LEU A 342 15.44 8.51 -70.10
#